data_AF-A0A7W3JT21-F1
#
_entry.id   AF-A0A7W3JT21-F1
#
_cell.length_a   1.000
_cell.length_b   1.000
_cell.length_c   1.000
_cell.angle_alpha   90.00
_cell.angle_beta   90.00
_cell.angle_gamma   90.00
#
_symmetry.space_group_name_H-M   'P 1'
#
loop_
_entity.id
_entity.type
_entity.pdbx_description
1 polymer ?
#
loop_
_entity_poly.entity_id
_entity_poly.type
_entity_poly.pdbx_seq_one_letter_code
_entity_poly.pdbx_strand_id
1 'polypeptide(L)' 'MTQTDVAKLMETHQSVISDFELMGGSPKIQIIQRYARAVGYRVLLELAPTTPVAQDTKATTS' A
#
# COMPACT_ATOMS: atom_id res chain seq x y z
N MET A 1 -11.56 7.88 -15.88
CA MET A 1 -11.21 6.44 -15.90
C MET A 1 -11.91 5.76 -14.74
N THR A 2 -12.58 4.63 -14.97
CA THR A 2 -13.33 3.91 -13.91
C THR A 2 -12.48 2.80 -13.26
N GLN A 3 -12.90 2.28 -12.10
CA GLN A 3 -12.24 1.11 -11.47
C GLN A 3 -12.22 -0.11 -12.40
N THR A 4 -13.27 -0.31 -13.20
CA THR A 4 -13.33 -1.39 -14.20
C THR A 4 -12.31 -1.20 -15.31
N ASP A 5 -12.06 0.04 -15.74
CA ASP A 5 -11.03 0.34 -16.73
C ASP A 5 -9.62 0.09 -16.17
N VAL A 6 -9.37 0.50 -14.93
CA VAL A 6 -8.11 0.23 -14.22
C VAL A 6 -7.90 -1.27 -14.05
N ALA A 7 -8.93 -2.01 -13.68
CA ALA A 7 -8.86 -3.47 -13.54
C ALA A 7 -8.48 -4.16 -14.85
N LYS A 8 -9.02 -3.70 -15.99
CA LYS A 8 -8.63 -4.19 -17.32
C LYS A 8 -7.16 -3.90 -17.62
N LEU A 9 -6.70 -2.67 -17.38
CA LEU A 9 -5.31 -2.27 -17.59
C LEU A 9 -4.34 -3.04 -16.68
N MET A 10 -4.80 -3.41 -15.49
CA MET A 10 -4.07 -4.21 -14.52
C MET A 10 -4.35 -5.70 -14.62
N GLU A 11 -5.03 -6.19 -15.67
CA GLU A 11 -5.36 -7.62 -15.85
C GLU A 11 -5.83 -8.28 -14.53
N THR A 12 -6.76 -7.63 -13.84
CA THR A 12 -7.27 -8.03 -12.52
C THR A 12 -8.78 -7.79 -12.41
N HIS A 13 -9.35 -8.00 -11.23
CA HIS A 13 -10.77 -7.80 -10.98
C HIS A 13 -11.05 -6.43 -10.35
N GLN A 14 -12.23 -5.86 -10.62
CA GLN A 14 -12.64 -4.59 -10.03
C GLN A 14 -12.66 -4.65 -8.49
N SER A 15 -13.01 -5.79 -7.89
CA SER A 15 -12.96 -5.97 -6.43
C SER A 15 -11.56 -5.73 -5.86
N VAL A 16 -10.51 -6.17 -6.56
CA VAL A 16 -9.11 -5.94 -6.16
C VAL A 16 -8.76 -4.45 -6.19
N ILE A 17 -9.30 -3.70 -7.15
CA ILE A 17 -9.12 -2.24 -7.23
C ILE A 17 -9.89 -1.55 -6.10
N SER A 18 -11.12 -1.96 -5.86
CA SER A 18 -11.94 -1.45 -4.76
C SER A 18 -11.24 -1.67 -3.41
N ASP A 19 -10.72 -2.87 -3.14
CA ASP A 19 -9.99 -3.20 -1.91
C ASP A 19 -8.69 -2.40 -1.78
N PHE A 20 -7.98 -2.19 -2.89
CA PHE A 20 -6.78 -1.37 -2.95
C PHE A 20 -7.06 0.10 -2.61
N GLU A 21 -8.12 0.67 -3.18
CA GLU A 21 -8.53 2.07 -2.95
C GLU A 21 -9.09 2.29 -1.54
N LEU A 22 -9.71 1.27 -0.94
CA LEU A 22 -10.27 1.33 0.40
C LEU A 22 -9.23 1.43 1.54
N MET A 23 -7.91 1.46 1.23
CA MET A 23 -6.81 1.57 2.21
C MET A 23 -6.92 0.57 3.40
N GLY A 24 -7.66 -0.52 3.25
CA GLY A 24 -7.92 -1.50 4.31
C GLY A 24 -6.86 -2.59 4.44
N GLY A 25 -5.85 -2.61 3.55
CA GLY A 25 -4.84 -3.66 3.49
C GLY A 25 -3.41 -3.12 3.45
N SER A 26 -2.44 -4.05 3.46
CA SER A 26 -1.01 -3.78 3.21
C SER A 26 -0.67 -4.11 1.75
N PRO A 27 -0.93 -3.21 0.78
CA PRO A 27 -0.65 -3.48 -0.63
C PRO A 27 0.85 -3.66 -0.85
N LYS A 28 1.22 -4.71 -1.60
CA LYS A 28 2.61 -4.93 -2.02
C LYS A 28 3.05 -3.79 -2.95
N ILE A 29 4.29 -3.33 -2.87
CA ILE A 29 4.82 -2.25 -3.74
C ILE A 29 4.55 -2.52 -5.23
N GLN A 30 4.64 -3.77 -5.68
CA GLN A 30 4.34 -4.17 -7.05
C GLN A 30 2.90 -3.79 -7.49
N ILE A 31 1.91 -3.90 -6.60
CA ILE A 31 0.53 -3.54 -6.94
C ILE A 31 0.37 -2.02 -7.05
N ILE A 32 1.05 -1.26 -6.19
CA ILE A 32 1.07 0.21 -6.20
C ILE A 32 1.67 0.71 -7.53
N GLN A 33 2.77 0.10 -7.97
CA GLN A 33 3.42 0.43 -9.24
C GLN A 33 2.54 0.13 -10.45
N ARG A 34 1.86 -1.03 -10.46
CA ARG A 34 0.93 -1.40 -11.55
C ARG A 34 -0.26 -0.46 -11.60
N TYR A 35 -0.82 -0.10 -10.45
CA TYR A 35 -1.90 0.88 -10.35
C TYR A 35 -1.48 2.24 -10.87
N ALA A 36 -0.35 2.78 -10.40
CA ALA A 36 0.19 4.05 -10.86
C ALA A 36 0.40 4.07 -12.38
N ARG A 37 0.95 2.99 -12.97
CA ARG A 37 1.09 2.88 -14.44
C ARG A 37 -0.27 2.90 -15.14
N ALA A 38 -1.26 2.15 -14.63
CA ALA A 38 -2.60 2.10 -15.21
C ALA A 38 -3.29 3.47 -15.19
N VAL A 39 -3.05 4.29 -14.16
CA VAL A 39 -3.61 5.64 -14.06
C VAL A 39 -2.79 6.74 -14.72
N GLY A 40 -1.59 6.44 -15.22
CA GLY A 40 -0.69 7.43 -15.83
C GLY A 40 0.09 8.28 -14.82
N TYR A 41 0.31 7.75 -13.62
CA TYR A 41 1.04 8.41 -12.53
C TYR A 41 2.36 7.69 -12.21
N ARG A 42 3.20 8.33 -11.39
CA ARG A 42 4.44 7.76 -10.85
C ARG A 42 4.31 7.53 -9.35
N VAL A 43 4.99 6.50 -8.84
CA VAL A 43 5.09 6.22 -7.40
C VAL A 43 6.21 7.05 -6.80
N LEU A 44 5.94 7.75 -5.70
CA LEU A 44 6.92 8.41 -4.83
C LEU A 44 6.88 7.71 -3.47
N LEU A 45 8.01 7.18 -3.01
CA LEU A 45 8.16 6.52 -1.71
C LEU A 45 9.08 7.37 -0.83
N GLU A 46 8.59 7.75 0.34
CA GLU A 46 9.36 8.45 1.36
C GLU A 46 9.41 7.59 2.62
N LEU A 47 10.59 7.51 3.24
CA LEU A 47 10.79 6.82 4.51
C LEU A 47 10.83 7.87 5.61
N ALA A 48 9.91 7.78 6.56
CA ALA A 48 9.93 8.57 7.78
C ALA A 48 10.57 7.78 8.92
N PRO A 49 11.22 8.45 9.89
CA PRO A 49 11.66 7.79 11.11
C PRO A 49 10.46 7.14 11.79
N THR A 50 10.55 5.85 12.09
CA THR A 50 9.63 5.24 13.04
C THR A 50 9.96 5.83 14.41
N THR A 51 9.05 6.60 14.99
CA THR A 51 9.13 6.91 16.42
C THR A 51 9.19 5.57 17.15
N PRO A 52 10.27 5.23 17.85
CA PRO A 52 10.33 3.98 18.58
C PRO A 52 9.21 4.02 19.63
N VAL A 53 8.25 3.10 19.55
CA VAL A 53 7.38 2.81 20.68
C VAL A 53 8.32 2.26 21.75
N ALA A 54 8.53 3.03 22.83
CA ALA A 54 9.41 2.65 23.92
C ALA A 54 9.05 1.24 24.38
N GLN A 55 9.97 0.29 24.18
CA GLN A 55 9.80 -1.04 24.73
C GLN A 55 10.03 -0.91 26.24
N ASP A 56 8.97 -1.11 27.01
CA ASP A 56 9.03 -1.30 28.47
C ASP A 56 9.94 -2.51 28.75
N THR A 57 11.22 -2.24 28.84
CA THR A 57 12.22 -3.20 29.29
C THR A 57 12.07 -3.25 30.80
N LYS A 58 11.24 -4.16 31.30
CA LYS A 58 11.29 -4.52 32.72
C LYS A 58 12.69 -5.05 33.01
N ALA A 59 13.51 -4.19 33.60
CA ALA A 59 14.68 -4.59 34.35
C ALA A 59 14.19 -5.44 35.53
N THR A 60 14.38 -6.75 35.45
CA THR A 60 14.40 -7.59 36.65
C THR A 60 15.86 -7.78 37.01
N THR A 61 16.25 -7.01 38.02
CA THR A 61 17.54 -6.99 38.70
C THR A 61 17.70 -8.19 39.64
N SER A 62 18.92 -8.75 39.61
CA SER A 62 19.68 -9.46 40.66
C SER A 62 19.15 -10.75 41.28
#